data_AF-A0A1X9YTX5-F1
#
_entry.id   AF-A0A1X9YTX5-F1
#
_cell.length_a   1.000
_cell.length_b   1.000
_cell.length_c   1.000
_cell.angle_alpha   90.00
_cell.angle_beta   90.00
_cell.angle_gamma   90.00
#
_symmetry.space_group_name_H-M   'P 1'
#
loop_
_entity.id
_entity.type
_entity.pdbx_description
1 polymer ?
#
loop_
_entity_poly.entity_id
_entity_poly.type
_entity_poly.pdbx_seq_one_letter_code
_entity_poly.pdbx_strand_id
1 'polypeptide(L)'
;METIPWSQPKLFSKHYVFGAELEPFAELAFTGIWSNDAVYTSETASYFLNMRSSFKNEVDILENGRPVADVSMPSWGKYTLRLPSGRWYTLASDMFSNSYRWINEAGEELAWYSQGLLDVAHGTIRLSERVPAEDRELLLSTGFFLKQNSDQTVLLILALLFFFVITR
;
A
#
# COMPACT_ATOMS: atom_id res chain seq x y z
N MET A 1 1.98 -4.31 19.46
CA MET A 1 1.51 -4.12 18.06
C MET A 1 0.30 -3.22 18.09
N GLU A 2 0.44 -2.04 17.50
CA GLU A 2 -0.66 -1.08 17.36
C GLU A 2 -1.59 -1.51 16.24
N THR A 3 -2.90 -1.28 16.40
CA THR A 3 -3.90 -1.56 15.36
C THR A 3 -4.51 -0.26 14.89
N ILE A 4 -4.34 0.02 13.61
CA ILE A 4 -4.82 1.21 12.92
C ILE A 4 -6.00 0.78 12.01
N PRO A 5 -7.23 1.22 12.29
CA PRO A 5 -8.32 1.06 11.35
C PRO A 5 -8.08 1.95 10.13
N TRP A 6 -8.55 1.50 8.97
CA TRP A 6 -8.64 2.33 7.78
C TRP A 6 -10.02 2.21 7.16
N SER A 7 -10.48 3.28 6.50
CA SER A 7 -11.73 3.28 5.76
C SER A 7 -11.62 4.04 4.44
N GLN A 8 -12.55 3.76 3.53
CA GLN A 8 -12.76 4.45 2.27
C GLN A 8 -14.07 5.25 2.37
N PRO A 9 -14.03 6.57 2.67
CA PRO A 9 -15.22 7.34 3.03
C PRO A 9 -16.30 7.41 1.93
N LYS A 10 -15.89 7.28 0.66
CA LYS A 10 -16.80 7.27 -0.48
C LYS A 10 -16.57 6.04 -1.34
N LEU A 11 -17.65 5.31 -1.60
CA LEU A 11 -17.63 4.19 -2.53
C LEU A 11 -17.14 4.70 -3.91
N PHE A 12 -16.24 3.95 -4.54
CA PHE A 12 -15.58 4.30 -5.81
C PHE A 12 -14.58 5.48 -5.79
N SER A 13 -14.33 6.14 -4.66
CA SER A 13 -13.19 7.04 -4.55
C SER A 13 -11.91 6.27 -4.23
N LYS A 14 -10.80 6.57 -4.91
CA LYS A 14 -9.46 6.10 -4.50
C LYS A 14 -8.89 7.01 -3.40
N HIS A 15 -9.63 7.15 -2.31
CA HIS A 15 -9.29 7.96 -1.14
C HIS A 15 -9.55 7.17 0.13
N TYR A 16 -8.52 7.07 0.97
CA TYR A 16 -8.50 6.22 2.15
C TYR A 16 -8.03 7.04 3.35
N VAL A 17 -8.68 6.84 4.50
CA VAL A 17 -8.34 7.49 5.76
C VAL A 17 -7.84 6.46 6.76
N PHE A 18 -6.86 6.84 7.58
CA PHE A 18 -6.28 6.01 8.63
C PHE A 18 -6.60 6.61 10.00
N GLY A 19 -7.05 5.77 10.93
CA GLY A 19 -7.53 6.19 12.24
C GLY A 19 -9.04 6.00 12.40
N ALA A 20 -9.56 6.46 13.54
CA ALA A 20 -11.00 6.40 13.80
C ALA A 20 -11.75 7.31 12.82
N GLU A 21 -12.96 6.93 12.42
CA GLU A 21 -13.73 7.66 11.39
C GLU A 21 -13.94 9.15 11.72
N LEU A 22 -14.07 9.48 13.01
CA LEU A 22 -14.24 10.85 13.49
C LEU A 22 -12.92 11.59 13.77
N GLU A 23 -11.81 10.86 13.84
CA GLU A 23 -10.47 11.37 14.18
C GLU A 23 -9.41 10.67 13.32
N PRO A 24 -9.39 10.91 11.99
CA PRO A 24 -8.34 10.40 11.13
C PRO A 24 -7.03 11.13 11.42
N PHE A 25 -5.91 10.40 11.50
CA PHE A 25 -4.58 10.98 11.71
C PHE A 25 -3.76 11.06 10.42
N ALA A 26 -4.17 10.32 9.39
CA ALA A 26 -3.53 10.33 8.09
C ALA A 26 -4.50 9.95 6.97
N GLU A 27 -4.14 10.27 5.73
CA GLU A 27 -4.89 9.94 4.53
C GLU A 27 -3.98 9.53 3.37
N LEU A 28 -4.51 8.70 2.47
CA LEU A 28 -3.91 8.36 1.18
C LEU A 28 -4.94 8.61 0.08
N ALA A 29 -4.66 9.57 -0.80
CA ALA A 29 -5.53 9.93 -1.91
C ALA A 29 -4.80 9.75 -3.24
N PHE A 30 -5.39 8.99 -4.16
CA PHE A 30 -4.87 8.90 -5.52
C PHE A 30 -5.21 10.17 -6.30
N THR A 31 -4.32 10.60 -7.18
CA THR A 31 -4.47 11.86 -7.94
C THR A 31 -5.62 11.84 -8.96
N GLY A 32 -6.23 10.66 -9.17
CA GLY A 32 -7.44 10.49 -9.96
C GLY A 32 -7.93 9.04 -9.91
N ILE A 33 -9.17 8.80 -10.36
CA ILE A 33 -9.79 7.46 -10.38
C ILE A 33 -8.98 6.46 -11.23
N TRP A 34 -8.40 6.94 -12.33
CA TRP A 34 -7.56 6.16 -13.25
C TRP A 34 -6.07 6.31 -13.01
N SER A 35 -5.69 7.12 -12.02
CA SER A 35 -4.29 7.35 -11.68
C SER A 35 -3.77 6.23 -10.78
N ASN A 36 -2.51 5.86 -10.98
CA ASN A 36 -1.76 4.99 -10.07
C ASN A 36 -0.86 5.80 -9.14
N ASP A 37 -0.84 7.12 -9.26
CA ASP A 37 -0.10 8.00 -8.36
C ASP A 37 -0.96 8.39 -7.16
N ALA A 38 -0.34 8.54 -6.00
CA ALA A 38 -1.02 8.92 -4.78
C ALA A 38 -0.24 9.91 -3.92
N VAL A 39 -0.98 10.66 -3.12
CA VAL A 39 -0.45 11.54 -2.08
C VAL A 39 -0.86 10.94 -0.74
N TYR A 40 0.13 10.71 0.10
CA TYR A 40 -0.05 10.41 1.50
C TYR A 40 0.20 11.68 2.33
N THR A 41 -0.66 11.94 3.30
CA THR A 41 -0.54 13.09 4.20
C THR A 41 -0.84 12.65 5.63
N SER A 42 0.02 13.03 6.57
CA SER A 42 -0.23 12.98 8.02
C SER A 42 0.23 14.28 8.68
N GLU A 43 0.12 14.37 10.00
CA GLU A 43 0.69 15.50 10.75
C GLU A 43 2.22 15.60 10.63
N THR A 44 2.90 14.48 10.33
CA THR A 44 4.37 14.39 10.39
C THR A 44 5.04 14.19 9.05
N ALA A 45 4.31 13.73 8.03
CA ALA A 45 4.88 13.41 6.72
C ALA A 45 3.93 13.74 5.57
N SER A 46 4.50 14.05 4.41
CA SER A 46 3.76 14.11 3.14
C SER A 46 4.57 13.47 2.03
N TYR A 47 4.06 12.35 1.53
CA TYR A 47 4.72 11.57 0.49
C TYR A 47 3.92 11.58 -0.80
N PHE A 48 4.61 11.83 -1.90
CA PHE A 48 4.11 11.57 -3.24
C PHE A 48 4.61 10.21 -3.71
N LEU A 49 3.70 9.27 -3.91
CA LEU A 49 3.97 7.93 -4.42
C LEU A 49 3.73 7.94 -5.93
N ASN A 50 4.83 8.01 -6.69
CA ASN A 50 4.82 8.10 -8.14
C ASN A 50 5.02 6.72 -8.77
N MET A 51 4.01 6.21 -9.46
CA MET A 51 4.09 4.92 -10.13
C MET A 51 4.83 5.06 -11.47
N ARG A 52 6.13 4.78 -11.48
CA ARG A 52 6.94 4.79 -12.71
C ARG A 52 6.52 3.75 -13.73
N SER A 53 6.14 2.56 -13.26
CA SER A 53 5.74 1.46 -14.14
C SER A 53 4.68 0.60 -13.46
N SER A 54 3.45 0.65 -13.97
CA SER A 54 2.35 -0.16 -13.42
C SER A 54 2.51 -1.66 -13.70
N PHE A 55 3.24 -2.05 -14.75
CA PHE A 55 3.48 -3.47 -15.03
C PHE A 55 4.54 -4.07 -14.10
N LYS A 56 5.59 -3.29 -13.79
CA LYS A 56 6.66 -3.70 -12.88
C LYS A 56 6.41 -3.27 -11.43
N ASN A 57 5.33 -2.54 -11.19
CA ASN A 57 4.99 -1.92 -9.91
C ASN A 57 6.20 -1.21 -9.28
N GLU A 58 6.91 -0.44 -10.10
CA GLU A 58 8.03 0.39 -9.66
C GLU A 58 7.51 1.74 -9.20
N VAL A 59 7.85 2.13 -7.98
CA VAL A 59 7.31 3.33 -7.33
C VAL A 59 8.47 4.16 -6.80
N ASP A 60 8.47 5.45 -7.13
CA ASP A 60 9.34 6.42 -6.47
C ASP A 60 8.55 7.11 -5.37
N ILE A 61 9.11 7.17 -4.16
CA ILE A 61 8.52 7.88 -3.04
C ILE A 61 9.27 9.19 -2.86
N LEU A 62 8.55 10.29 -3.03
CA LEU A 62 9.10 11.63 -2.93
C LEU A 62 8.53 12.35 -1.70
N GLU A 63 9.38 13.07 -0.99
CA GLU A 63 8.98 14.04 0.03
C GLU A 63 9.48 15.42 -0.41
N ASN A 64 8.59 16.41 -0.48
CA ASN A 64 8.93 17.76 -0.98
C ASN A 64 9.66 17.74 -2.34
N GLY A 65 9.27 16.81 -3.23
CA GLY A 65 9.86 16.62 -4.56
C GLY A 65 11.23 15.94 -4.59
N ARG A 66 11.75 15.47 -3.44
CA ARG A 66 13.02 14.74 -3.35
C ARG A 66 12.78 13.25 -3.08
N PRO A 67 13.52 12.34 -3.73
CA PRO A 67 13.36 10.91 -3.48
C PRO A 67 13.82 10.55 -2.07
N VAL A 68 12.94 9.89 -1.32
CA VAL A 68 13.20 9.39 0.04
C VAL A 68 13.19 7.87 0.12
N ALA A 69 12.61 7.20 -0.87
CA ALA A 69 12.69 5.75 -1.03
C ALA A 69 12.26 5.33 -2.43
N ASP A 70 12.55 4.08 -2.80
CA ASP A 70 12.05 3.44 -4.00
C ASP A 70 11.49 2.06 -3.70
N VAL A 71 10.50 1.64 -4.49
CA VAL A 71 9.96 0.28 -4.50
C VAL A 71 10.22 -0.35 -5.85
N SER A 72 10.64 -1.60 -5.81
CA SER A 72 10.72 -2.48 -6.97
C SER A 72 10.00 -3.80 -6.70
N MET A 73 9.52 -4.46 -7.76
CA MET A 73 8.95 -5.81 -7.69
C MET A 73 9.91 -6.81 -8.34
N PRO A 74 10.97 -7.27 -7.65
CA PRO A 74 11.96 -8.19 -8.22
C PRO A 74 11.36 -9.56 -8.59
N SER A 75 10.26 -9.94 -7.95
CA SER A 75 9.51 -11.16 -8.26
C SER A 75 8.02 -10.90 -8.06
N TRP A 76 7.17 -11.55 -8.86
CA TRP A 76 5.71 -11.36 -8.79
C TRP A 76 5.16 -11.50 -7.36
N GLY A 77 4.39 -10.51 -6.92
CA GLY A 77 3.77 -10.49 -5.58
C GLY A 77 4.71 -10.23 -4.41
N LYS A 78 6.00 -9.92 -4.68
CA LYS A 78 6.96 -9.49 -3.65
C LYS A 78 7.56 -8.14 -4.03
N TYR A 79 7.39 -7.17 -3.15
CA TYR A 79 7.93 -5.82 -3.32
C TYR A 79 9.10 -5.61 -2.39
N THR A 80 10.10 -4.86 -2.83
CA THR A 80 11.22 -4.44 -2.00
C THR A 80 11.23 -2.92 -1.94
N LEU A 81 11.00 -2.38 -0.74
CA LEU A 81 11.18 -0.97 -0.42
C LEU A 81 12.65 -0.76 -0.02
N ARG A 82 13.32 0.21 -0.61
CA ARG A 82 14.71 0.57 -0.33
C ARG A 82 14.81 2.01 0.12
N LEU A 83 15.54 2.22 1.20
CA LEU A 83 15.80 3.54 1.76
C LEU A 83 17.22 4.00 1.41
N PRO A 84 17.47 5.32 1.31
CA PRO A 84 18.80 5.89 1.11
C PRO A 84 19.82 5.50 2.19
N SER A 85 19.35 5.13 3.39
CA SER A 85 20.19 4.62 4.49
C SER A 85 20.78 3.24 4.21
N GLY A 86 20.32 2.54 3.16
CA GLY A 86 20.70 1.17 2.84
C GLY A 86 19.76 0.12 3.46
N ARG A 87 18.85 0.52 4.36
CA ARG A 87 17.80 -0.37 4.87
C ARG A 87 16.85 -0.76 3.75
N TRP A 88 16.37 -2.00 3.79
CA TRP A 88 15.31 -2.46 2.89
C TRP A 88 14.30 -3.35 3.61
N TYR A 89 13.10 -3.36 3.07
CA TYR A 89 11.96 -4.11 3.58
C TYR A 89 11.31 -4.88 2.44
N THR A 90 10.79 -6.07 2.73
CA THR A 90 10.06 -6.88 1.76
C THR A 90 8.58 -6.93 2.08
N LEU A 91 7.73 -6.53 1.15
CA LEU A 91 6.29 -6.72 1.21
C LEU A 91 5.99 -8.08 0.60
N ALA A 92 5.45 -8.99 1.40
CA ALA A 92 4.93 -10.25 0.94
C ALA A 92 3.41 -10.21 0.95
N SER A 93 2.78 -10.56 -0.17
CA SER A 93 1.35 -10.85 -0.23
C SER A 93 1.11 -12.31 0.11
N ASP A 94 0.11 -12.59 0.93
CA ASP A 94 -0.52 -13.89 0.98
C ASP A 94 -1.77 -13.85 0.09
N MET A 95 -1.64 -14.42 -1.11
CA MET A 95 -2.65 -14.37 -2.17
C MET A 95 -4.02 -14.90 -1.72
N PHE A 96 -4.09 -15.74 -0.67
CA PHE A 96 -5.33 -16.33 -0.21
C PHE A 96 -6.06 -15.50 0.87
N SER A 97 -5.39 -14.59 1.56
CA SER A 97 -5.94 -13.90 2.74
C SER A 97 -6.22 -12.41 2.54
N ASN A 98 -6.09 -11.89 1.30
CA ASN A 98 -6.16 -10.45 1.00
C ASN A 98 -5.33 -9.63 1.99
N SER A 99 -4.14 -10.15 2.31
CA SER A 99 -3.28 -9.59 3.33
C SER A 99 -1.84 -9.45 2.85
N TYR A 100 -1.20 -8.37 3.28
CA TYR A 100 0.16 -8.02 2.91
C TYR A 100 0.95 -7.75 4.18
N ARG A 101 2.24 -8.09 4.19
CA ARG A 101 3.10 -7.86 5.36
C ARG A 101 4.47 -7.33 4.97
N TRP A 102 4.91 -6.29 5.66
CA TRP A 102 6.30 -5.85 5.60
C TRP A 102 7.15 -6.71 6.51
N ILE A 103 8.28 -7.19 5.99
CA ILE A 103 9.24 -8.02 6.69
C ILE A 103 10.63 -7.37 6.55
N ASN A 104 11.40 -7.34 7.64
CA ASN A 104 12.79 -6.88 7.62
C ASN A 104 13.77 -7.97 7.16
N GLU A 105 15.06 -7.64 7.11
CA GLU A 105 16.13 -8.58 6.72
C GLU A 105 16.22 -9.82 7.63
N ALA A 106 15.87 -9.67 8.91
CA ALA A 106 15.85 -10.74 9.90
C ALA A 106 14.61 -11.65 9.80
N GLY A 107 13.69 -11.37 8.87
CA GLY A 107 12.45 -12.12 8.72
C GLY A 107 11.35 -11.72 9.70
N GLU A 108 11.52 -10.62 10.43
CA GLU A 108 10.54 -10.14 11.40
C GLU A 108 9.44 -9.32 10.73
N GLU A 109 8.19 -9.58 11.11
CA GLU A 109 7.04 -8.81 10.64
C GLU A 109 7.00 -7.43 11.31
N LEU A 110 6.94 -6.40 10.47
CA LEU A 110 6.92 -5.00 10.87
C LEU A 110 5.55 -4.37 10.71
N ALA A 111 4.82 -4.74 9.66
CA ALA A 111 3.47 -4.25 9.39
C ALA A 111 2.64 -5.36 8.76
N TRP A 112 1.35 -5.39 9.05
CA TRP A 112 0.39 -6.30 8.44
C TRP A 112 -0.88 -5.56 8.03
N TYR A 113 -1.19 -5.59 6.74
CA TYR A 113 -2.35 -4.96 6.12
C TYR A 113 -3.40 -6.05 5.89
N SER A 114 -4.55 -5.94 6.54
CA SER A 114 -5.62 -6.93 6.46
C SER A 114 -6.94 -6.27 6.06
N GLN A 115 -7.71 -7.00 5.27
CA GLN A 115 -9.02 -6.59 4.77
C GLN A 115 -9.90 -7.83 4.67
N GLY A 116 -11.17 -7.72 5.07
CA GLY A 116 -12.13 -8.81 4.88
C GLY A 116 -12.36 -9.06 3.39
N LEU A 117 -12.54 -10.32 2.99
CA LEU A 117 -12.77 -10.69 1.57
C LEU A 117 -13.95 -9.96 0.93
N LEU A 118 -14.99 -9.64 1.71
CA LEU A 118 -16.19 -8.93 1.26
C LEU A 118 -16.22 -7.45 1.67
N ASP A 119 -15.28 -7.02 2.53
CA ASP A 119 -15.24 -5.66 3.03
C ASP A 119 -14.32 -4.83 2.16
N VAL A 120 -14.88 -4.17 1.15
CA VAL A 120 -14.13 -3.37 0.19
C VAL A 120 -13.75 -1.98 0.71
N ALA A 121 -14.41 -1.51 1.78
CA ALA A 121 -14.30 -0.13 2.24
C ALA A 121 -13.60 0.01 3.60
N HIS A 122 -13.34 -1.08 4.32
CA HIS A 122 -12.67 -1.03 5.62
C HIS A 122 -11.66 -2.15 5.80
N GLY A 123 -10.75 -1.94 6.74
CA GLY A 123 -9.86 -2.98 7.20
C GLY A 123 -8.96 -2.50 8.34
N THR A 124 -7.91 -3.26 8.61
CA THR A 124 -6.99 -2.93 9.70
C THR A 124 -5.54 -3.10 9.28
N ILE A 125 -4.69 -2.23 9.79
CA ILE A 125 -3.23 -2.27 9.67
C ILE A 125 -2.68 -2.51 11.06
N ARG A 126 -1.86 -3.53 11.23
CA ARG A 126 -1.11 -3.75 12.47
C ARG A 126 0.31 -3.31 12.27
N LEU A 127 0.80 -2.40 13.11
CA LEU A 127 2.20 -1.96 13.11
C LEU A 127 2.92 -2.50 14.35
N SER A 128 4.10 -3.06 14.12
CA SER A 128 4.99 -3.54 15.17
C SER A 128 5.66 -2.38 15.88
N GLU A 129 5.82 -2.47 17.20
CA GLU A 129 6.61 -1.51 17.99
C GLU A 129 8.10 -1.56 17.64
N ARG A 130 8.53 -2.60 16.91
CA ARG A 130 9.91 -2.73 16.39
C ARG A 130 10.18 -1.88 15.15
N VAL A 131 9.14 -1.28 14.56
CA VAL A 131 9.30 -0.36 13.44
C VAL A 131 10.07 0.87 13.92
N PRO A 132 11.21 1.23 13.29
CA PRO A 132 11.88 2.48 13.57
C PRO A 132 10.92 3.65 13.36
N ALA A 133 10.91 4.61 14.29
CA ALA A 133 9.94 5.72 14.28
C ALA A 133 10.00 6.50 12.96
N GLU A 134 11.20 6.68 12.40
CA GLU A 134 11.43 7.37 11.14
C GLU A 134 10.89 6.62 9.90
N ASP A 135 10.70 5.31 9.98
CA ASP A 135 10.22 4.49 8.85
C ASP A 135 8.72 4.22 8.93
N ARG A 136 8.08 4.59 10.04
CA ARG A 136 6.69 4.26 10.35
C ARG A 136 5.72 4.71 9.27
N GLU A 137 5.71 6.00 8.95
CA GLU A 137 4.80 6.58 7.97
C GLU A 137 5.09 6.07 6.56
N LEU A 138 6.37 5.83 6.27
CA LEU A 138 6.81 5.30 4.99
C LEU A 138 6.30 3.86 4.80
N LEU A 139 6.46 3.00 5.80
CA LEU A 139 5.96 1.63 5.76
C LEU A 139 4.44 1.62 5.63
N LEU A 140 3.74 2.37 6.49
CA LEU A 140 2.28 2.50 6.51
C LEU A 140 1.73 2.89 5.13
N SER A 141 2.22 4.00 4.58
CA SER A 141 1.74 4.56 3.31
C SER A 141 2.05 3.65 2.12
N THR A 142 3.31 3.21 1.98
CA THR A 142 3.75 2.43 0.83
C THR A 142 3.15 1.03 0.80
N GLY A 143 3.06 0.36 1.95
CA GLY A 143 2.48 -0.98 2.04
C GLY A 143 1.00 -0.96 1.66
N PHE A 144 0.26 0.03 2.17
CA PHE A 144 -1.14 0.20 1.84
C PHE A 144 -1.36 0.56 0.37
N PHE A 145 -0.57 1.50 -0.17
CA PHE A 145 -0.61 1.87 -1.58
C PHE A 145 -0.39 0.68 -2.52
N LEU A 146 0.64 -0.14 -2.26
CA LEU A 146 0.97 -1.32 -3.06
C LEU A 146 -0.13 -2.38 -2.97
N LYS A 147 -0.74 -2.57 -1.79
CA LYS A 147 -1.91 -3.43 -1.63
C LYS A 147 -3.05 -2.97 -2.55
N GLN A 148 -3.46 -1.70 -2.48
CA GLN A 148 -4.56 -1.18 -3.28
C GLN A 148 -4.30 -1.31 -4.79
N ASN A 149 -3.08 -1.02 -5.26
CA ASN A 149 -2.73 -1.18 -6.67
C ASN A 149 -2.68 -2.65 -7.12
N SER A 150 -2.17 -3.55 -6.28
CA SER A 150 -2.11 -4.98 -6.57
C SER A 150 -3.51 -5.58 -6.70
N ASP A 151 -4.39 -5.25 -5.76
CA ASP A 151 -5.76 -5.77 -5.73
C ASP A 151 -6.56 -5.29 -6.95
N GLN A 152 -6.39 -4.02 -7.36
CA GLN A 152 -6.96 -3.49 -8.61
C GLN A 152 -6.47 -4.24 -9.85
N THR A 153 -5.17 -4.56 -9.90
CA THR A 153 -4.57 -5.30 -11.01
C THR A 153 -5.13 -6.72 -11.10
N VAL A 154 -5.28 -7.41 -9.95
CA VAL A 154 -5.87 -8.76 -9.90
C VAL A 154 -7.33 -8.74 -10.37
N LEU A 155 -8.14 -7.78 -9.90
CA LEU A 155 -9.52 -7.63 -10.33
C LEU A 155 -9.65 -7.39 -11.83
N LEU A 156 -8.79 -6.55 -12.40
CA LEU A 156 -8.77 -6.30 -13.85
C LEU A 156 -8.44 -7.58 -14.65
N ILE A 157 -7.44 -8.34 -14.21
CA ILE A 157 -7.07 -9.62 -14.86
C ILE A 157 -8.23 -10.61 -14.81
N LEU A 158 -8.89 -10.76 -13.65
CA LEU A 158 -10.05 -11.64 -13.49
C LEU A 158 -11.22 -11.22 -14.39
N ALA A 159 -11.51 -9.91 -14.47
CA ALA A 159 -12.56 -9.39 -15.35
C ALA A 159 -12.27 -9.66 -16.83
N LEU A 160 -11.02 -9.47 -17.28
CA LEU A 160 -10.60 -9.77 -18.65
C LEU A 160 -10.70 -11.27 -18.96
N LEU A 161 -10.28 -12.15 -18.04
CA LEU A 161 -10.41 -13.60 -18.20
C LEU A 161 -11.88 -14.02 -18.31
N PHE A 162 -12.75 -13.49 -17.46
CA PHE A 162 -14.19 -13.77 -17.48
C PHE A 162 -14.83 -13.34 -18.81
N PHE A 163 -14.50 -12.14 -19.30
CA PHE A 163 -14.98 -11.65 -20.59
C PHE A 163 -14.51 -12.53 -21.76
N PHE A 164 -13.24 -12.97 -21.75
CA PHE A 164 -12.71 -13.87 -22.77
C PHE A 164 -13.38 -15.25 -22.79
N VAL A 165 -13.77 -15.76 -21.62
CA VAL A 165 -14.50 -17.04 -21.49
C VAL A 165 -15.93 -16.91 -22.00
N ILE A 166 -16.62 -15.79 -21.76
CA ILE A 166 -18.02 -15.58 -22.17
C ILE A 166 -18.15 -15.28 -23.67
N THR A 167 -17.15 -14.62 -24.25
CA THR A 167 -17.15 -14.24 -25.67
C THR A 167 -16.65 -15.34 -26.61
N ARG A 168 -16.25 -16.50 -26.07
CA ARG A 168 -15.93 -17.72 -26.82
C ARG A 168 -17.09 -18.72 -26.76
#